data_AF-A0AAD5M9I1-F1
#
_entry.id   AF-A0AAD5M9I1-F1
#
_cell.length_a   1.000
_cell.length_b   1.000
_cell.length_c   1.000
_cell.angle_alpha   90.00
_cell.angle_beta   90.00
_cell.angle_gamma   90.00
#
_symmetry.space_group_name_H-M   'P 1'
#
loop_
_entity.id
_entity.type
_entity.pdbx_description
1 polymer ?
#
loop_
_entity_poly.entity_id
_entity_poly.type
_entity_poly.pdbx_seq_one_letter_code
_entity_poly.pdbx_strand_id
1 'polypeptide(L)'
;MADKATAMAWETASDPFALPAGTYYRPTSDEVSGVPGASAKFARGPCPALNTLANLGFINRSGKNVELRALRRAVHSVFPLSKAFVWALSASKPAQFDLSALCQRDLGEHDVSLLREDAAFQPDQSQLHAGLVQQLDAACQDKTRLSRSDLVQFHGARLRDSKARNKAFEFTSGQQIAAHGEIALILSIFGDGTSAPSSDLRTFLVEERLPTGYARPKRSLSTLGVLGRVLRVSGRPKNDRKYHRAPCPCMNSLANHGYLPRDGKNLTPEMIKRAVVEVFNLDEGLAQTLVSSLPPTLTLADLGVHNFIEHDASMIHDDHFFGRDPAEINATLADALLQSAPAQRLTKREIAHFRHDREKQCARTNPEYDFGAKKQAAAYAEAASVLLAMGDYESESISVADARSFLVEERIPDGFQRPQHTITASKALYVAAKIKAMSMWPWTLVESMERALENLSAGVWVPGFPLSAAT
;
A
#
# COMPACT_ATOMS: atom_id res chain seq x y z
N MET A 1 27.95 -35.00 8.42
CA MET A 1 27.77 -35.27 9.87
C MET A 1 27.89 -34.03 10.76
N ALA A 2 27.99 -32.81 10.21
CA ALA A 2 28.07 -31.56 10.99
C ALA A 2 26.70 -30.90 11.29
N ASP A 3 25.58 -31.59 11.05
CA ASP A 3 24.26 -30.95 10.89
C ASP A 3 23.19 -31.41 11.91
N LYS A 4 23.58 -32.23 12.89
CA LYS A 4 22.73 -32.58 14.05
C LYS A 4 23.33 -32.17 15.40
N ALA A 5 24.64 -32.00 15.48
CA ALA A 5 25.32 -31.59 16.72
C ALA A 5 25.02 -30.12 17.10
N THR A 6 24.81 -29.24 16.12
CA THR A 6 24.49 -27.82 16.36
C THR A 6 23.06 -27.59 16.84
N ALA A 7 22.13 -28.47 16.46
CA ALA A 7 20.75 -28.44 16.93
C ALA A 7 20.57 -29.00 18.35
N MET A 8 21.57 -29.73 18.90
CA MET A 8 21.55 -30.27 20.27
C MET A 8 22.40 -29.45 21.28
N ALA A 9 23.20 -28.50 20.81
CA ALA A 9 24.12 -27.74 21.66
C ALA A 9 23.45 -26.62 22.49
N TRP A 10 22.22 -26.21 22.17
CA TRP A 10 21.55 -25.09 22.85
C TRP A 10 20.68 -25.51 24.05
N GLU A 11 20.20 -26.76 24.10
CA GLU A 11 19.51 -27.31 25.29
C GLU A 11 20.49 -27.56 26.46
N THR A 12 21.80 -27.52 26.21
CA THR A 12 22.85 -27.86 27.18
C THR A 12 23.78 -26.71 27.56
N ALA A 13 23.65 -25.53 26.94
CA ALA A 13 24.43 -24.35 27.34
C ALA A 13 23.77 -23.65 28.53
N SER A 14 24.40 -23.73 29.71
CA SER A 14 23.90 -23.11 30.95
C SER A 14 23.93 -21.57 30.93
N ASP A 15 24.72 -20.95 30.05
CA ASP A 15 24.77 -19.50 29.88
C ASP A 15 24.73 -19.08 28.40
N PRO A 16 23.64 -18.45 27.91
CA PRO A 16 23.55 -17.97 26.53
C PRO A 16 24.61 -16.92 26.19
N PHE A 17 25.15 -16.18 27.17
CA PHE A 17 26.17 -15.15 26.92
C PHE A 17 27.56 -15.72 26.62
N ALA A 18 27.82 -16.98 26.99
CA ALA A 18 29.06 -17.68 26.68
C ALA A 18 29.08 -18.29 25.27
N LEU A 19 27.95 -18.28 24.55
CA LEU A 19 27.85 -18.87 23.21
C LEU A 19 28.68 -18.09 22.17
N PRO A 20 29.50 -18.77 21.35
CA PRO A 20 30.27 -18.15 20.27
C PRO A 20 29.41 -17.31 19.31
N ALA A 21 30.02 -16.30 18.71
CA ALA A 21 29.39 -15.54 17.63
C ALA A 21 29.07 -16.46 16.44
N GLY A 22 27.88 -16.30 15.85
CA GLY A 22 27.31 -17.19 14.85
C GLY A 22 26.44 -18.31 15.43
N THR A 23 26.56 -18.62 16.73
CA THR A 23 25.67 -19.58 17.39
C THR A 23 24.33 -18.92 17.71
N TYR A 24 23.27 -19.44 17.09
CA TYR A 24 21.91 -18.96 17.26
C TYR A 24 21.37 -19.30 18.65
N TYR A 25 20.86 -18.29 19.33
CA TYR A 25 20.06 -18.41 20.55
C TYR A 25 19.00 -17.31 20.51
N ARG A 26 17.73 -17.70 20.60
CA ARG A 26 16.63 -16.76 20.73
C ARG A 26 16.06 -16.84 22.14
N PRO A 27 16.08 -15.74 22.91
CA PRO A 27 15.44 -15.70 24.22
C PRO A 27 13.93 -15.91 24.08
N THR A 28 13.31 -16.49 25.09
CA THR A 28 11.85 -16.67 25.12
C THR A 28 11.16 -15.33 25.34
N SER A 29 9.88 -15.24 24.96
CA SER A 29 9.13 -13.96 24.95
C SER A 29 9.03 -13.30 26.33
N ASP A 30 9.11 -14.09 27.42
CA ASP A 30 9.09 -13.64 28.82
C ASP A 30 10.46 -13.11 29.31
N GLU A 31 11.55 -13.45 28.63
CA GLU A 31 12.89 -12.93 28.94
C GLU A 31 13.22 -11.63 28.17
N VAL A 32 12.36 -11.23 27.23
CA VAL A 32 12.55 -10.12 26.30
C VAL A 32 11.61 -8.96 26.63
N SER A 33 12.13 -7.73 26.52
CA SER A 33 11.26 -6.56 26.40
C SER A 33 11.77 -5.56 25.37
N GLY A 34 10.82 -4.95 24.68
CA GLY A 34 11.01 -3.78 23.83
C GLY A 34 10.69 -2.47 24.53
N VAL A 35 10.31 -2.49 25.81
CA VAL A 35 10.08 -1.26 26.58
C VAL A 35 11.42 -0.66 27.01
N PRO A 36 11.74 0.59 26.64
CA PRO A 36 12.98 1.25 27.05
C PRO A 36 13.13 1.29 28.58
N GLY A 37 14.29 0.91 29.09
CA GLY A 37 14.58 0.89 30.53
C GLY A 37 14.01 -0.31 31.31
N ALA A 38 13.37 -1.28 30.64
CA ALA A 38 12.87 -2.48 31.30
C ALA A 38 14.00 -3.34 31.93
N SER A 39 13.66 -4.03 33.03
CA SER A 39 14.58 -4.93 33.75
C SER A 39 14.80 -6.28 33.07
N ALA A 40 14.06 -6.59 32.00
CA ALA A 40 14.15 -7.84 31.25
C ALA A 40 15.60 -8.17 30.86
N LYS A 41 15.95 -9.46 30.85
CA LYS A 41 17.33 -9.93 30.60
C LYS A 41 17.79 -9.57 29.18
N PHE A 42 16.88 -9.61 28.21
CA PHE A 42 17.15 -9.28 26.83
C PHE A 42 16.33 -8.07 26.37
N ALA A 43 16.97 -7.13 25.69
CA ALA A 43 16.33 -6.05 24.96
C ALA A 43 16.25 -6.42 23.47
N ARG A 44 15.08 -6.25 22.87
CA ARG A 44 14.86 -6.42 21.42
C ARG A 44 14.02 -5.25 20.91
N GLY A 45 14.13 -4.96 19.62
CA GLY A 45 13.36 -3.89 18.97
C GLY A 45 12.39 -4.44 17.92
N PRO A 46 11.76 -3.57 17.11
CA PRO A 46 10.90 -3.99 16.01
C PRO A 46 11.69 -4.56 14.81
N CYS A 47 13.00 -4.30 14.73
CA CYS A 47 13.81 -4.65 13.55
C CYS A 47 14.30 -6.12 13.60
N PRO A 48 13.81 -7.01 12.72
CA PRO A 48 14.22 -8.42 12.71
C PRO A 48 15.71 -8.59 12.39
N ALA A 49 16.29 -7.69 11.58
CA ALA A 49 17.71 -7.75 11.23
C ALA A 49 18.61 -7.57 12.47
N LEU A 50 18.32 -6.59 13.32
CA LEU A 50 19.13 -6.30 14.50
C LEU A 50 18.91 -7.33 15.60
N ASN A 51 17.67 -7.79 15.77
CA ASN A 51 17.34 -8.90 16.65
C ASN A 51 18.08 -10.17 16.23
N THR A 52 18.16 -10.46 14.92
CA THR A 52 18.95 -11.58 14.37
C THR A 52 20.42 -11.46 14.71
N LEU A 53 21.02 -10.27 14.58
CA LEU A 53 22.43 -10.05 14.94
C LEU A 53 22.69 -10.28 16.44
N ALA A 54 21.76 -9.88 17.31
CA ALA A 54 21.84 -10.15 18.73
C ALA A 54 21.67 -11.65 19.02
N ASN A 55 20.69 -12.32 18.41
CA ASN A 55 20.44 -13.75 18.56
C ASN A 55 21.62 -14.61 18.07
N LEU A 56 22.44 -14.09 17.15
CA LEU A 56 23.67 -14.74 16.68
C LEU A 56 24.92 -14.27 17.43
N GLY A 57 24.83 -13.30 18.34
CA GLY A 57 25.98 -12.77 19.08
C GLY A 57 26.98 -11.95 18.23
N PHE A 58 26.56 -11.43 17.07
CA PHE A 58 27.38 -10.48 16.28
C PHE A 58 27.39 -9.07 16.86
N ILE A 59 26.36 -8.75 17.65
CA ILE A 59 26.32 -7.63 18.59
C ILE A 59 26.07 -8.18 19.99
N ASN A 60 26.02 -7.33 21.02
CA ASN A 60 25.75 -7.78 22.38
C ASN A 60 24.46 -8.65 22.39
N ARG A 61 24.58 -9.92 22.79
CA ARG A 61 23.48 -10.91 22.73
C ARG A 61 22.29 -10.51 23.60
N SER A 62 22.56 -9.81 24.70
CA SER A 62 21.50 -9.20 25.53
C SER A 62 20.68 -8.17 24.74
N GLY A 63 21.23 -7.60 23.66
CA GLY A 63 20.65 -6.44 22.97
C GLY A 63 20.78 -5.14 23.76
N LYS A 64 21.45 -5.17 24.92
CA LYS A 64 21.72 -3.99 25.75
C LYS A 64 23.10 -3.43 25.44
N ASN A 65 23.29 -2.13 25.69
CA ASN A 65 24.57 -1.44 25.55
C ASN A 65 25.27 -1.70 24.20
N VAL A 66 24.48 -1.79 23.13
CA VAL A 66 24.97 -2.06 21.78
C VAL A 66 25.74 -0.84 21.27
N GLU A 67 27.04 -0.99 21.04
CA GLU A 67 27.83 0.08 20.45
C GLU A 67 27.52 0.26 18.96
N LEU A 68 27.23 1.50 18.56
CA LEU A 68 26.89 1.86 17.19
C LEU A 68 27.99 1.46 16.18
N ARG A 69 29.26 1.54 16.58
CA ARG A 69 30.38 1.11 15.73
C ARG A 69 30.39 -0.41 15.51
N ALA A 70 30.12 -1.19 16.55
CA ALA A 70 30.03 -2.64 16.45
C ALA A 70 28.80 -3.06 15.62
N LEU A 71 27.65 -2.41 15.86
CA LEU A 71 26.43 -2.58 15.08
C LEU A 71 26.67 -2.36 13.58
N ARG A 72 27.27 -1.22 13.21
CA ARG A 72 27.57 -0.90 11.80
C ARG A 72 28.46 -1.96 11.15
N ARG A 73 29.47 -2.47 11.87
CA ARG A 73 30.32 -3.56 11.37
C ARG A 73 29.53 -4.85 11.17
N ALA A 74 28.75 -5.27 12.18
CA ALA A 74 27.95 -6.49 12.15
C ALA A 74 26.91 -6.46 11.02
N VAL A 75 26.18 -5.35 10.87
CA VAL A 75 25.20 -5.18 9.78
C VAL A 75 25.89 -5.29 8.42
N HIS A 76 27.03 -4.63 8.22
CA HIS A 76 27.77 -4.68 6.96
C HIS A 76 28.38 -6.06 6.66
N SER A 77 28.82 -6.79 7.69
CA SER A 77 29.45 -8.10 7.55
C SER A 77 28.46 -9.23 7.31
N VAL A 78 27.25 -9.13 7.88
CA VAL A 78 26.21 -10.15 7.73
C VAL A 78 25.32 -9.86 6.54
N PHE A 79 24.81 -8.64 6.43
CA PHE A 79 23.91 -8.25 5.33
C PHE A 79 24.69 -7.57 4.21
N PRO A 80 24.25 -7.69 2.95
CA PRO A 80 24.92 -7.10 1.80
C PRO A 80 24.65 -5.59 1.70
N LEU A 81 24.71 -4.84 2.80
CA LEU A 81 24.51 -3.39 2.81
C LEU A 81 25.85 -2.67 2.65
N SER A 82 25.94 -1.67 1.77
CA SER A 82 27.16 -0.86 1.64
C SER A 82 27.43 -0.06 2.93
N LYS A 83 28.70 0.24 3.22
CA LYS A 83 29.07 1.01 4.44
C LYS A 83 28.34 2.35 4.52
N ALA A 84 28.21 3.06 3.40
CA ALA A 84 27.47 4.32 3.31
C ALA A 84 25.99 4.14 3.64
N PHE A 85 25.37 3.06 3.17
CA PHE A 85 23.96 2.78 3.47
C PHE A 85 23.76 2.40 4.94
N VAL A 86 24.63 1.56 5.51
CA VAL A 86 24.60 1.24 6.94
C VAL A 86 24.79 2.50 7.80
N TRP A 87 25.67 3.42 7.39
CA TRP A 87 25.82 4.71 8.06
C TRP A 87 24.52 5.52 8.00
N ALA A 88 23.90 5.65 6.82
CA ALA A 88 22.66 6.40 6.65
C ALA A 88 21.52 5.85 7.53
N LEU A 89 21.33 4.53 7.58
CA LEU A 89 20.30 3.88 8.42
C LEU A 89 20.51 4.09 9.92
N SER A 90 21.72 4.44 10.33
CA SER A 90 22.12 4.51 11.75
C SER A 90 22.69 5.87 12.12
N ALA A 91 22.48 6.91 11.29
CA ALA A 91 23.06 8.24 11.50
C ALA A 91 22.42 8.97 12.68
N SER A 92 21.11 8.77 12.90
CA SER A 92 20.36 9.37 14.01
C SER A 92 20.49 8.61 15.33
N LYS A 93 21.22 7.48 15.35
CA LYS A 93 21.31 6.62 16.54
C LYS A 93 22.43 7.08 17.46
N PRO A 94 22.25 7.01 18.79
CA PRO A 94 23.30 7.37 19.75
C PRO A 94 24.48 6.41 19.66
N ALA A 95 25.63 6.81 20.22
CA ALA A 95 26.86 6.01 20.18
C ALA A 95 26.72 4.63 20.82
N GLN A 96 25.84 4.50 21.81
CA GLN A 96 25.48 3.27 22.49
C GLN A 96 23.99 3.31 22.86
N PHE A 97 23.28 2.20 22.71
CA PHE A 97 21.86 2.07 23.06
C PHE A 97 21.43 0.62 23.26
N ASP A 98 20.28 0.42 23.90
CA ASP A 98 19.60 -0.86 23.94
C ASP A 98 18.69 -0.99 22.71
N LEU A 99 18.55 -2.20 22.14
CA LEU A 99 17.69 -2.42 20.98
C LEU A 99 16.22 -2.02 21.21
N SER A 100 15.75 -2.03 22.46
CA SER A 100 14.41 -1.56 22.84
C SER A 100 14.20 -0.06 22.60
N ALA A 101 15.27 0.75 22.52
CA ALA A 101 15.15 2.16 22.14
C ALA A 101 14.55 2.32 20.73
N LEU A 102 14.70 1.31 19.86
CA LEU A 102 14.13 1.33 18.51
C LEU A 102 12.60 1.17 18.48
N CYS A 103 11.97 0.85 19.60
CA CYS A 103 10.52 0.83 19.75
C CYS A 103 9.91 2.23 19.89
N GLN A 104 10.75 3.27 20.03
CA GLN A 104 10.30 4.65 20.08
C GLN A 104 10.16 5.23 18.66
N ARG A 105 9.06 5.97 18.41
CA ARG A 105 8.72 6.55 17.10
C ARG A 105 9.81 7.46 16.53
N ASP A 106 10.48 8.24 17.38
CA ASP A 106 11.58 9.14 17.00
C ASP A 106 12.83 8.40 16.48
N LEU A 107 12.97 7.12 16.81
CA LEU A 107 14.09 6.28 16.38
C LEU A 107 13.74 5.33 15.22
N GLY A 108 12.56 5.46 14.62
CA GLY A 108 12.20 4.81 13.36
C GLY A 108 11.09 3.76 13.45
N GLU A 109 10.42 3.65 14.59
CA GLU A 109 9.17 2.88 14.70
C GLU A 109 8.03 3.60 13.97
N HIS A 110 7.14 2.82 13.37
CA HIS A 110 5.96 3.33 12.69
C HIS A 110 4.82 2.30 12.70
N ASP A 111 3.59 2.81 12.64
CA ASP A 111 2.39 2.00 12.41
C ASP A 111 2.50 1.25 11.07
N VAL A 112 1.66 0.23 10.86
CA VAL A 112 1.66 -0.58 9.62
C VAL A 112 2.91 -1.46 9.45
N SER A 113 3.56 -1.83 10.56
CA SER A 113 4.63 -2.82 10.55
C SER A 113 4.15 -4.19 9.99
N LEU A 114 5.02 -4.91 9.28
CA LEU A 114 4.65 -6.21 8.67
C LEU A 114 4.15 -7.22 9.69
N LEU A 115 4.85 -7.42 10.81
CA LEU A 115 4.52 -8.47 11.79
C LEU A 115 4.35 -7.96 13.21
N ARG A 116 4.27 -6.64 13.40
CA ARG A 116 4.02 -6.00 14.70
C ARG A 116 2.70 -5.24 14.62
N GLU A 117 1.98 -5.24 15.73
CA GLU A 117 0.76 -4.44 15.88
C GLU A 117 1.15 -2.97 16.10
N ASP A 118 0.27 -2.03 15.78
CA ASP A 118 0.54 -0.59 15.99
C ASP A 118 0.80 -0.32 17.48
N ALA A 119 1.75 0.58 17.76
CA ALA A 119 2.16 0.91 19.13
C ALA A 119 1.00 1.38 20.02
N ALA A 120 -0.08 1.90 19.42
CA ALA A 120 -1.31 2.28 20.09
C ALA A 120 -2.03 1.10 20.79
N PHE A 121 -1.84 -0.14 20.31
CA PHE A 121 -2.44 -1.34 20.91
C PHE A 121 -1.42 -2.22 21.62
N GLN A 122 -0.17 -2.27 21.12
CA GLN A 122 0.91 -3.02 21.73
C GLN A 122 2.16 -2.12 21.84
N PRO A 123 2.42 -1.49 22.99
CA PRO A 123 3.59 -0.62 23.12
C PRO A 123 4.92 -1.39 23.11
N ASP A 124 4.94 -2.67 23.49
CA ASP A 124 6.14 -3.50 23.38
C ASP A 124 6.31 -4.04 21.95
N GLN A 125 6.97 -3.22 21.13
CA GLN A 125 7.23 -3.51 19.71
C GLN A 125 8.29 -4.61 19.47
N SER A 126 8.83 -5.23 20.53
CA SER A 126 9.60 -6.47 20.38
C SER A 126 8.71 -7.69 20.10
N GLN A 127 7.42 -7.61 20.44
CA GLN A 127 6.47 -8.72 20.34
C GLN A 127 5.92 -8.86 18.92
N LEU A 128 5.98 -10.07 18.37
CA LEU A 128 5.32 -10.39 17.11
C LEU A 128 3.81 -10.51 17.32
N HIS A 129 3.01 -9.96 16.40
CA HIS A 129 1.57 -10.12 16.43
C HIS A 129 1.16 -11.48 15.85
N ALA A 130 0.61 -12.36 16.68
CA ALA A 130 0.27 -13.74 16.29
C ALA A 130 -0.63 -13.81 15.03
N GLY A 131 -1.64 -12.94 14.93
CA GLY A 131 -2.51 -12.91 13.75
C GLY A 131 -1.80 -12.47 12.46
N LEU A 132 -0.78 -11.60 12.55
CA LEU A 132 -0.01 -11.19 11.37
C LEU A 132 0.95 -12.29 10.94
N VAL A 133 1.53 -13.03 11.90
CA VAL A 133 2.32 -14.23 11.62
C VAL A 133 1.46 -15.30 10.94
N GLN A 134 0.24 -15.54 11.41
CA GLN A 134 -0.70 -16.47 10.76
C GLN A 134 -1.05 -16.04 9.33
N GLN A 135 -1.27 -14.74 9.10
CA GLN A 135 -1.51 -14.22 7.74
C GLN A 135 -0.28 -14.39 6.83
N LEU A 136 0.93 -14.20 7.36
CA LEU A 136 2.16 -14.48 6.61
C LEU A 136 2.29 -15.97 6.28
N ASP A 137 1.98 -16.85 7.24
CA ASP A 137 2.00 -18.30 7.07
C ASP A 137 1.00 -18.74 5.98
N ALA A 138 -0.21 -18.18 5.99
CA ALA A 138 -1.20 -18.40 4.94
C ALA A 138 -0.70 -17.92 3.57
N ALA A 139 -0.02 -16.76 3.51
CA ALA A 139 0.58 -16.28 2.26
C ALA A 139 1.70 -17.21 1.74
N CYS A 140 2.38 -17.94 2.62
CA CYS A 140 3.44 -18.88 2.28
C CYS A 140 2.95 -20.28 1.87
N GLN A 141 1.76 -20.69 2.34
CA GLN A 141 1.33 -22.10 2.34
C GLN A 141 1.41 -22.79 0.97
N ASP A 142 1.04 -22.08 -0.10
CA ASP A 142 1.02 -22.64 -1.47
C ASP A 142 2.12 -22.05 -2.37
N LYS A 143 3.08 -21.33 -1.78
CA LYS A 143 4.09 -20.57 -2.54
C LYS A 143 5.49 -20.92 -2.09
N THR A 144 6.30 -21.42 -3.02
CA THR A 144 7.74 -21.60 -2.79
C THR A 144 8.49 -20.27 -2.66
N ARG A 145 7.93 -19.19 -3.22
CA ARG A 145 8.48 -17.84 -3.14
C ARG A 145 7.38 -16.82 -2.89
N LEU A 146 7.62 -15.86 -2.01
CA LEU A 146 6.81 -14.64 -1.92
C LEU A 146 7.38 -13.59 -2.86
N SER A 147 6.49 -13.00 -3.65
CA SER A 147 6.79 -11.91 -4.56
C SER A 147 6.62 -10.55 -3.90
N ARG A 148 7.10 -9.50 -4.57
CA ARG A 148 6.83 -8.11 -4.21
C ARG A 148 5.34 -7.82 -4.13
N SER A 149 4.54 -8.32 -5.06
CA SER A 149 3.08 -8.11 -5.06
C SER A 149 2.44 -8.74 -3.83
N ASP A 150 2.89 -9.94 -3.41
CA ASP A 150 2.34 -10.59 -2.22
C ASP A 150 2.58 -9.76 -0.96
N LEU A 151 3.83 -9.27 -0.77
CA LEU A 151 4.18 -8.46 0.40
C LEU A 151 3.53 -7.06 0.37
N VAL A 152 3.36 -6.48 -0.83
CA VAL A 152 2.63 -5.21 -1.00
C VAL A 152 1.15 -5.40 -0.70
N GLN A 153 0.53 -6.49 -1.12
CA GLN A 153 -0.87 -6.80 -0.81
C GLN A 153 -1.07 -7.01 0.69
N PHE A 154 -0.16 -7.77 1.32
CA PHE A 154 -0.13 -7.99 2.76
C PHE A 154 -0.01 -6.64 3.51
N HIS A 155 0.96 -5.81 3.14
CA HIS A 155 1.16 -4.50 3.75
C HIS A 155 -0.01 -3.52 3.48
N GLY A 156 -0.64 -3.61 2.31
CA GLY A 156 -1.86 -2.86 1.98
C GLY A 156 -3.05 -3.28 2.85
N ALA A 157 -3.20 -4.58 3.15
CA ALA A 157 -4.19 -5.06 4.10
C ALA A 157 -3.91 -4.55 5.52
N ARG A 158 -2.64 -4.55 5.93
CA ARG A 158 -2.21 -3.98 7.20
C ARG A 158 -2.54 -2.49 7.31
N LEU A 159 -2.30 -1.72 6.25
CA LEU A 159 -2.60 -0.28 6.20
C LEU A 159 -4.10 -0.01 6.41
N ARG A 160 -4.96 -0.80 5.76
CA ARG A 160 -6.41 -0.71 5.92
C ARG A 160 -6.85 -0.98 7.34
N ASP A 161 -6.32 -2.05 7.91
CA ASP A 161 -6.60 -2.49 9.27
C ASP A 161 -6.17 -1.46 10.33
N SER A 162 -4.94 -0.93 10.22
CA SER A 162 -4.46 0.19 11.04
C SER A 162 -5.38 1.39 10.96
N LYS A 163 -5.73 1.85 9.75
CA LYS A 163 -6.63 3.01 9.57
C LYS A 163 -8.02 2.78 10.16
N ALA A 164 -8.54 1.56 10.09
CA ALA A 164 -9.87 1.23 10.58
C ALA A 164 -9.94 1.20 12.11
N ARG A 165 -8.88 0.72 12.78
CA ARG A 165 -8.90 0.48 14.24
C ARG A 165 -8.16 1.55 15.04
N ASN A 166 -7.04 2.06 14.53
CA ASN A 166 -6.12 2.92 15.27
C ASN A 166 -6.57 4.38 15.19
N LYS A 167 -7.19 4.88 16.27
CA LYS A 167 -7.63 6.28 16.36
C LYS A 167 -6.45 7.28 16.42
N ALA A 168 -5.24 6.81 16.74
CA ALA A 168 -4.00 7.58 16.76
C ALA A 168 -3.10 7.24 15.55
N PHE A 169 -3.69 6.74 14.47
CA PHE A 169 -2.98 6.31 13.26
C PHE A 169 -2.06 7.42 12.72
N GLU A 170 -0.78 7.07 12.55
CA GLU A 170 0.22 7.94 11.95
C GLU A 170 1.07 7.15 10.97
N PHE A 171 1.06 7.57 9.70
CA PHE A 171 1.89 6.95 8.67
C PHE A 171 2.30 7.96 7.60
N THR A 172 3.27 8.79 7.96
CA THR A 172 3.82 9.87 7.14
C THR A 172 4.45 9.35 5.84
N SER A 173 4.64 10.21 4.84
CA SER A 173 5.32 9.84 3.59
C SER A 173 6.74 9.29 3.81
N GLY A 174 7.45 9.79 4.83
CA GLY A 174 8.76 9.26 5.21
C GLY A 174 8.69 7.82 5.73
N GLN A 175 7.71 7.52 6.59
CA GLN A 175 7.46 6.17 7.11
C GLN A 175 6.99 5.22 6.01
N GLN A 176 6.16 5.68 5.07
CA GLN A 176 5.75 4.89 3.91
C GLN A 176 6.96 4.50 3.04
N ILE A 177 7.89 5.43 2.79
CA ILE A 177 9.12 5.14 2.05
C ILE A 177 9.98 4.12 2.82
N ALA A 178 10.06 4.24 4.15
CA ALA A 178 10.78 3.30 5.00
C ALA A 178 10.17 1.89 4.90
N ALA A 179 8.86 1.74 5.14
CA ALA A 179 8.16 0.46 5.07
C ALA A 179 8.27 -0.22 3.70
N HIS A 180 8.12 0.54 2.60
CA HIS A 180 8.37 0.01 1.25
C HIS A 180 9.85 -0.36 1.03
N GLY A 181 10.76 0.41 1.63
CA GLY A 181 12.19 0.14 1.65
C GLY A 181 12.53 -1.16 2.37
N GLU A 182 11.84 -1.49 3.46
CA GLU A 182 12.00 -2.75 4.20
C GLU A 182 11.62 -3.95 3.34
N ILE A 183 10.46 -3.90 2.67
CA ILE A 183 10.03 -4.95 1.71
C ILE A 183 11.06 -5.11 0.59
N ALA A 184 11.50 -3.98 -0.02
CA ALA A 184 12.51 -4.02 -1.06
C ALA A 184 13.85 -4.58 -0.56
N LEU A 185 14.20 -4.30 0.70
CA LEU A 185 15.43 -4.75 1.32
C LEU A 185 15.40 -6.25 1.59
N ILE A 186 14.36 -6.79 2.24
CA ILE A 186 14.27 -8.23 2.54
C ILE A 186 14.27 -9.07 1.25
N LEU A 187 13.54 -8.64 0.21
CA LEU A 187 13.55 -9.32 -1.09
C LEU A 187 14.91 -9.25 -1.79
N SER A 188 15.69 -8.18 -1.56
CA SER A 188 17.02 -8.02 -2.13
C SER A 188 18.10 -8.77 -1.35
N ILE A 189 17.91 -8.99 -0.05
CA ILE A 189 18.85 -9.73 0.80
C ILE A 189 18.69 -11.23 0.60
N PHE A 190 17.45 -11.72 0.59
CA PHE A 190 17.14 -13.16 0.60
C PHE A 190 16.66 -13.69 -0.76
N GLY A 191 16.68 -12.86 -1.80
CA GLY A 191 16.15 -13.22 -3.10
C GLY A 191 16.79 -12.46 -4.26
N ASP A 192 15.99 -12.22 -5.30
CA ASP A 192 16.41 -11.53 -6.53
C ASP A 192 16.03 -10.03 -6.53
N GLY A 193 15.47 -9.56 -5.42
CA GLY A 193 14.95 -8.20 -5.25
C GLY A 193 13.57 -7.97 -5.86
N THR A 194 12.89 -9.02 -6.32
CA THR A 194 11.48 -9.06 -6.73
C THR A 194 10.70 -10.19 -6.07
N SER A 195 11.36 -11.28 -5.70
CA SER A 195 10.82 -12.39 -4.92
C SER A 195 11.93 -13.03 -4.07
N ALA A 196 11.55 -13.76 -3.02
CA ALA A 196 12.46 -14.56 -2.18
C ALA A 196 11.78 -15.85 -1.72
N PRO A 197 12.53 -16.91 -1.36
CA PRO A 197 11.92 -18.15 -0.84
C PRO A 197 11.04 -17.86 0.38
N SER A 198 9.83 -18.39 0.38
CA SER A 198 8.85 -18.12 1.44
C SER A 198 9.35 -18.61 2.81
N SER A 199 10.00 -19.77 2.84
CA SER A 199 10.65 -20.33 4.03
C SER A 199 11.71 -19.39 4.61
N ASP A 200 12.53 -18.80 3.75
CA ASP A 200 13.65 -17.94 4.16
C ASP A 200 13.13 -16.63 4.76
N LEU A 201 12.12 -16.03 4.11
CA LEU A 201 11.46 -14.84 4.65
C LEU A 201 10.78 -15.13 5.97
N ARG A 202 10.08 -16.26 6.10
CA ARG A 202 9.44 -16.67 7.35
C ARG A 202 10.46 -16.87 8.47
N THR A 203 11.54 -17.63 8.22
CA THR A 203 12.61 -17.83 9.20
C THR A 203 13.23 -16.50 9.62
N PHE A 204 13.49 -15.59 8.67
CA PHE A 204 14.06 -14.29 9.03
C PHE A 204 13.10 -13.39 9.81
N LEU A 205 11.85 -13.25 9.35
CA LEU A 205 10.89 -12.30 9.91
C LEU A 205 10.27 -12.79 11.23
N VAL A 206 10.02 -14.10 11.35
CA VAL A 206 9.35 -14.72 12.50
C VAL A 206 10.37 -15.27 13.49
N GLU A 207 11.37 -16.01 13.03
CA GLU A 207 12.39 -16.59 13.92
C GLU A 207 13.52 -15.63 14.26
N GLU A 208 13.68 -14.54 13.49
CA GLU A 208 14.80 -13.59 13.66
C GLU A 208 16.13 -14.34 13.64
N ARG A 209 16.25 -15.19 12.60
CA ARG A 209 17.34 -16.10 12.33
C ARG A 209 17.75 -15.98 10.86
N LEU A 210 19.03 -16.19 10.55
CA LEU A 210 19.46 -16.33 9.16
C LEU A 210 18.98 -17.68 8.60
N PRO A 211 18.38 -17.72 7.40
CA PRO A 211 17.95 -18.97 6.77
C PRO A 211 19.10 -19.98 6.62
N THR A 212 18.77 -21.27 6.66
CA THR A 212 19.74 -22.34 6.40
C THR A 212 20.33 -22.17 5.00
N GLY A 213 21.65 -22.09 4.90
CA GLY A 213 22.34 -21.87 3.62
C GLY A 213 22.44 -20.40 3.19
N TYR A 214 22.02 -19.45 4.04
CA TYR A 214 22.25 -18.03 3.78
C TYR A 214 23.74 -17.75 3.56
N ALA A 215 24.04 -17.21 2.39
CA ALA A 215 25.35 -16.67 2.05
C ALA A 215 25.18 -15.19 1.68
N ARG A 216 25.97 -14.33 2.32
CA ARG A 216 25.92 -12.89 2.06
C ARG A 216 26.17 -12.60 0.56
N PRO A 217 25.24 -11.92 -0.14
CA PRO A 217 25.47 -11.54 -1.54
C PRO A 217 26.76 -10.74 -1.73
N LYS A 218 27.51 -11.05 -2.81
CA LYS A 218 28.80 -10.39 -3.10
C LYS A 218 28.63 -8.90 -3.41
N ARG A 219 27.56 -8.55 -4.14
CA ARG A 219 27.26 -7.15 -4.49
C ARG A 219 26.54 -6.48 -3.32
N SER A 220 27.13 -5.39 -2.82
CA SER A 220 26.49 -4.60 -1.78
C SER A 220 25.36 -3.75 -2.36
N LEU A 221 24.23 -3.72 -1.66
CA LEU A 221 23.09 -2.84 -1.82
C LEU A 221 23.48 -1.43 -1.34
N SER A 222 23.28 -0.44 -2.21
CA SER A 222 23.41 0.97 -1.87
C SER A 222 22.05 1.58 -1.54
N THR A 223 22.05 2.71 -0.83
CA THR A 223 20.84 3.51 -0.59
C THR A 223 20.11 3.81 -1.90
N LEU A 224 20.86 4.26 -2.92
CA LEU A 224 20.31 4.55 -4.24
C LEU A 224 19.73 3.31 -4.92
N GLY A 225 20.35 2.13 -4.73
CA GLY A 225 19.86 0.87 -5.29
C GLY A 225 18.52 0.41 -4.69
N VAL A 226 18.32 0.62 -3.38
CA VAL A 226 17.06 0.28 -2.69
C VAL A 226 16.01 1.36 -2.92
N LEU A 227 16.34 2.65 -2.74
CA LEU A 227 15.41 3.74 -3.05
C LEU A 227 15.02 3.75 -4.52
N GLY A 228 15.95 3.43 -5.42
CA GLY A 228 15.67 3.23 -6.83
C GLY A 228 14.83 1.99 -7.15
N ARG A 229 14.46 1.14 -6.16
CA ARG A 229 13.42 0.10 -6.27
C ARG A 229 12.05 0.56 -5.77
N VAL A 230 12.06 1.43 -4.75
CA VAL A 230 10.87 2.03 -4.13
C VAL A 230 10.32 3.16 -5.00
N LEU A 231 11.15 4.13 -5.34
CA LEU A 231 10.81 5.36 -6.04
C LEU A 231 11.00 5.23 -7.56
N ARG A 232 10.50 4.13 -8.15
CA ARG A 232 10.64 3.86 -9.59
C ARG A 232 9.57 4.51 -10.45
N VAL A 233 8.45 4.87 -9.83
CA VAL A 233 7.24 5.38 -10.46
C VAL A 233 7.07 6.84 -10.06
N SER A 234 6.63 7.69 -10.99
CA SER A 234 6.12 9.02 -10.68
C SER A 234 5.08 9.43 -11.70
N GLY A 235 4.09 10.19 -11.24
CA GLY A 235 3.13 10.94 -12.05
C GLY A 235 3.44 12.41 -12.18
N ARG A 236 4.65 12.85 -11.77
CA ARG A 236 5.17 14.18 -12.10
C ARG A 236 5.97 14.12 -13.39
N PRO A 237 5.80 15.06 -14.31
CA PRO A 237 6.63 15.10 -15.51
C PRO A 237 8.05 15.59 -15.19
N LYS A 238 8.93 15.56 -16.20
CA LYS A 238 10.30 16.13 -16.14
C LYS A 238 11.17 15.59 -14.99
N ASN A 239 11.11 14.29 -14.73
CA ASN A 239 12.04 13.60 -13.82
C ASN A 239 12.69 12.38 -14.49
N ASP A 240 13.63 11.77 -13.77
CA ASP A 240 14.41 10.62 -14.22
C ASP A 240 13.86 9.26 -13.74
N ARG A 241 12.64 9.22 -13.19
CA ARG A 241 12.04 7.96 -12.71
C ARG A 241 11.91 6.98 -13.87
N LYS A 242 12.14 5.69 -13.57
CA LYS A 242 12.14 4.62 -14.58
C LYS A 242 10.77 4.48 -15.26
N TYR A 243 9.69 4.62 -14.51
CA TYR A 243 8.32 4.49 -15.00
C TYR A 243 7.56 5.79 -14.74
N HIS A 244 6.90 6.31 -15.78
CA HIS A 244 5.93 7.38 -15.66
C HIS A 244 4.52 6.77 -15.63
N ARG A 245 3.67 7.27 -14.74
CA ARG A 245 2.27 6.88 -14.61
C ARG A 245 1.40 8.14 -14.55
N ALA A 246 0.12 8.01 -14.86
CA ALA A 246 -0.85 9.11 -14.86
C ALA A 246 -1.70 9.07 -13.57
N PRO A 247 -2.48 10.10 -13.25
CA PRO A 247 -3.62 10.00 -12.32
C PRO A 247 -4.82 9.22 -12.94
N CYS A 248 -4.57 8.38 -13.94
CA CYS A 248 -5.59 7.74 -14.78
C CYS A 248 -5.41 6.21 -14.76
N PRO A 249 -6.31 5.45 -14.09
CA PRO A 249 -6.19 4.00 -13.98
C PRO A 249 -6.25 3.31 -15.35
N CYS A 250 -7.01 3.86 -16.29
CA CYS A 250 -7.10 3.38 -17.68
C CYS A 250 -5.74 3.38 -18.38
N MET A 251 -5.06 4.53 -18.40
CA MET A 251 -3.76 4.67 -19.06
C MET A 251 -2.68 3.82 -18.39
N ASN A 252 -2.71 3.77 -17.05
CA ASN A 252 -1.76 2.98 -16.28
C ASN A 252 -1.95 1.49 -16.51
N SER A 253 -3.20 1.01 -16.56
CA SER A 253 -3.51 -0.38 -16.89
C SER A 253 -3.03 -0.75 -18.30
N LEU A 254 -3.25 0.11 -19.29
CA LEU A 254 -2.75 -0.13 -20.65
C LEU A 254 -1.22 -0.25 -20.71
N ALA A 255 -0.49 0.61 -19.97
CA ALA A 255 0.97 0.52 -19.86
C ALA A 255 1.43 -0.72 -19.06
N ASN A 256 0.73 -1.06 -17.97
CA ASN A 256 1.02 -2.25 -17.15
C ASN A 256 0.79 -3.55 -17.93
N HIS A 257 -0.12 -3.56 -18.90
CA HIS A 257 -0.36 -4.72 -19.77
C HIS A 257 0.46 -4.69 -21.07
N GLY A 258 1.05 -3.56 -21.44
CA GLY A 258 1.93 -3.43 -22.62
C GLY A 258 1.21 -3.03 -23.90
N TYR A 259 -0.05 -2.59 -23.83
CA TYR A 259 -0.75 -1.93 -24.92
C TYR A 259 -0.20 -0.52 -25.19
N LEU A 260 0.37 0.09 -24.15
CA LEU A 260 1.26 1.26 -24.25
C LEU A 260 2.67 0.87 -23.80
N PRO A 261 3.72 1.62 -24.18
CA PRO A 261 5.06 1.52 -23.60
C PRO A 261 5.01 1.34 -22.09
N ARG A 262 5.59 0.23 -21.59
CA ARG A 262 5.49 -0.16 -20.17
C ARG A 262 6.11 0.85 -19.22
N ASP A 263 7.11 1.60 -19.70
CA ASP A 263 7.73 2.70 -18.99
C ASP A 263 6.87 3.97 -18.95
N GLY A 264 5.77 4.02 -19.72
CA GLY A 264 4.87 5.16 -19.81
C GLY A 264 5.50 6.37 -20.50
N LYS A 265 6.53 6.17 -21.32
CA LYS A 265 7.29 7.24 -21.99
C LYS A 265 7.16 7.15 -23.51
N ASN A 266 7.50 8.23 -24.20
CA ASN A 266 7.52 8.34 -25.67
C ASN A 266 6.20 7.92 -26.32
N LEU A 267 5.09 8.35 -25.73
CA LEU A 267 3.75 8.11 -26.22
C LEU A 267 3.41 9.09 -27.34
N THR A 268 2.47 8.71 -28.20
CA THR A 268 1.81 9.60 -29.15
C THR A 268 0.29 9.55 -28.96
N PRO A 269 -0.46 10.60 -29.34
CA PRO A 269 -1.92 10.60 -29.33
C PRO A 269 -2.53 9.39 -30.05
N GLU A 270 -1.93 8.97 -31.17
CA GLU A 270 -2.40 7.83 -31.98
C GLU A 270 -2.20 6.49 -31.25
N MET A 271 -1.10 6.31 -30.49
CA MET A 271 -0.91 5.12 -29.66
C MET A 271 -1.99 5.00 -28.59
N ILE A 272 -2.31 6.12 -27.92
CA ILE A 272 -3.34 6.18 -26.89
C ILE A 272 -4.72 5.88 -27.50
N LYS A 273 -5.07 6.56 -28.59
CA LYS A 273 -6.33 6.37 -29.32
C LYS A 273 -6.52 4.90 -29.69
N ARG A 274 -5.52 4.28 -30.33
CA ARG A 274 -5.58 2.87 -30.72
C ARG A 274 -5.81 1.96 -29.53
N ALA A 275 -5.04 2.14 -28.46
CA ALA A 275 -5.13 1.28 -27.29
C ALA A 275 -6.52 1.34 -26.62
N VAL A 276 -7.13 2.52 -26.48
CA VAL A 276 -8.46 2.63 -25.85
C VAL A 276 -9.58 2.08 -26.74
N VAL A 277 -9.48 2.24 -28.06
CA VAL A 277 -10.42 1.66 -29.03
C VAL A 277 -10.30 0.13 -29.02
N GLU A 278 -9.08 -0.38 -29.07
CA GLU A 278 -8.80 -1.82 -29.16
C GLU A 278 -9.21 -2.57 -27.90
N VAL A 279 -8.86 -2.05 -26.72
CA VAL A 279 -9.03 -2.76 -25.45
C VAL A 279 -10.42 -2.49 -24.83
N PHE A 280 -10.90 -1.26 -24.88
CA PHE A 280 -12.13 -0.84 -24.17
C PHE A 280 -13.33 -0.58 -25.07
N ASN A 281 -13.19 -0.83 -26.38
CA ASN A 281 -14.24 -0.58 -27.37
C ASN A 281 -14.79 0.86 -27.33
N LEU A 282 -13.90 1.83 -27.10
CA LEU A 282 -14.26 3.24 -27.16
C LEU A 282 -14.57 3.62 -28.62
N ASP A 283 -15.61 4.44 -28.83
CA ASP A 283 -15.91 4.99 -30.14
C ASP A 283 -14.69 5.77 -30.71
N GLU A 284 -14.42 5.61 -32.01
CA GLU A 284 -13.23 6.23 -32.63
C GLU A 284 -13.27 7.76 -32.61
N GLY A 285 -14.46 8.36 -32.79
CA GLY A 285 -14.64 9.80 -32.76
C GLY A 285 -14.47 10.36 -31.35
N LEU A 286 -15.00 9.65 -30.34
CA LEU A 286 -14.74 9.96 -28.93
C LEU A 286 -13.24 9.83 -28.61
N ALA A 287 -12.60 8.72 -28.99
CA ALA A 287 -11.17 8.52 -28.77
C ALA A 287 -10.33 9.61 -29.43
N GLN A 288 -10.68 10.01 -30.66
CA GLN A 288 -10.04 11.13 -31.36
C GLN A 288 -10.20 12.46 -30.61
N THR A 289 -11.38 12.69 -30.04
CA THR A 289 -11.67 13.90 -29.26
C THR A 289 -10.81 13.94 -27.98
N LEU A 290 -10.72 12.82 -27.26
CA LEU A 290 -9.94 12.72 -26.02
C LEU A 290 -8.44 12.97 -26.23
N VAL A 291 -7.88 12.54 -27.37
CA VAL A 291 -6.46 12.72 -27.64
C VAL A 291 -6.12 14.02 -28.37
N SER A 292 -7.12 14.80 -28.80
CA SER A 292 -6.93 15.98 -29.67
C SER A 292 -6.12 17.11 -29.04
N SER A 293 -6.16 17.26 -27.71
CA SER A 293 -5.41 18.27 -26.96
C SER A 293 -4.05 17.77 -26.45
N LEU A 294 -3.71 16.50 -26.70
CA LEU A 294 -2.44 15.93 -26.24
C LEU A 294 -1.28 16.38 -27.12
N PRO A 295 -0.11 16.65 -26.53
CA PRO A 295 1.06 17.01 -27.33
C PRO A 295 1.51 15.84 -28.23
N PRO A 296 2.22 16.11 -29.35
CA PRO A 296 2.64 15.08 -30.30
C PRO A 296 3.49 13.97 -29.70
N THR A 297 4.22 14.29 -28.63
CA THR A 297 4.96 13.32 -27.82
C THR A 297 4.75 13.66 -26.36
N LEU A 298 4.46 12.63 -25.56
CA LEU A 298 4.22 12.77 -24.13
C LEU A 298 4.67 11.53 -23.35
N THR A 299 4.64 11.65 -22.04
CA THR A 299 4.69 10.57 -21.07
C THR A 299 3.37 10.53 -20.30
N LEU A 300 3.08 9.41 -19.63
CA LEU A 300 1.87 9.33 -18.79
C LEU A 300 1.86 10.36 -17.66
N ALA A 301 3.04 10.72 -17.15
CA ALA A 301 3.16 11.72 -16.09
C ALA A 301 2.78 13.14 -16.55
N ASP A 302 2.78 13.44 -17.85
CA ASP A 302 2.31 14.73 -18.35
C ASP A 302 0.79 14.90 -18.15
N LEU A 303 0.03 13.81 -18.02
CA LEU A 303 -1.40 13.84 -17.67
C LEU A 303 -1.64 14.25 -16.21
N GLY A 304 -0.62 14.16 -15.35
CA GLY A 304 -0.64 14.59 -13.95
C GLY A 304 -0.36 16.07 -13.73
N VAL A 305 -0.19 16.87 -14.80
CA VAL A 305 -0.10 18.33 -14.69
C VAL A 305 -1.46 18.89 -14.32
N HIS A 306 -1.51 19.56 -13.17
CA HIS A 306 -2.75 20.16 -12.65
C HIS A 306 -3.38 21.13 -13.65
N ASN A 307 -4.69 21.03 -13.84
CA ASN A 307 -5.50 21.80 -14.78
C ASN A 307 -5.22 21.57 -16.27
N PHE A 308 -4.38 20.60 -16.63
CA PHE A 308 -4.30 20.13 -18.02
C PHE A 308 -5.41 19.10 -18.31
N ILE A 309 -5.36 17.97 -17.61
CA ILE A 309 -6.38 16.92 -17.59
C ILE A 309 -6.75 16.60 -16.14
N GLU A 310 -5.74 16.48 -15.28
CA GLU A 310 -5.90 16.32 -13.83
C GLU A 310 -6.71 17.48 -13.21
N HIS A 311 -7.57 17.12 -12.25
CA HIS A 311 -8.44 18.04 -11.54
C HIS A 311 -8.70 17.60 -10.08
N ASP A 312 -9.06 18.58 -9.25
CA ASP A 312 -9.52 18.35 -7.87
C ASP A 312 -10.78 17.46 -7.80
N ALA A 313 -11.07 16.93 -6.61
CA ALA A 313 -12.21 16.02 -6.39
C ALA A 313 -12.18 14.75 -7.26
N SER A 314 -10.97 14.27 -7.54
CA SER A 314 -10.70 12.93 -8.08
C SER A 314 -11.22 11.83 -7.12
N MET A 315 -11.68 10.70 -7.69
CA MET A 315 -12.29 9.64 -6.88
C MET A 315 -11.30 8.97 -5.91
N ILE A 316 -10.06 8.73 -6.36
CA ILE A 316 -9.08 7.95 -5.60
C ILE A 316 -7.69 8.61 -5.52
N HIS A 317 -7.60 9.88 -5.87
CA HIS A 317 -6.36 10.68 -5.78
C HIS A 317 -6.61 11.93 -4.92
N ASP A 318 -5.56 12.39 -4.24
CA ASP A 318 -5.60 13.65 -3.49
C ASP A 318 -5.56 14.85 -4.43
N ASP A 319 -6.19 15.95 -4.01
CA ASP A 319 -6.12 17.23 -4.73
C ASP A 319 -4.67 17.73 -4.79
N HIS A 320 -4.33 18.44 -5.87
CA HIS A 320 -2.98 18.94 -6.14
C HIS A 320 -2.38 19.72 -4.96
N PHE A 321 -3.22 20.50 -4.27
CA PHE A 321 -2.87 21.31 -3.11
C PHE A 321 -2.08 20.53 -2.03
N PHE A 322 -2.37 19.25 -1.83
CA PHE A 322 -1.72 18.44 -0.80
C PHE A 322 -0.32 17.94 -1.19
N GLY A 323 0.16 18.27 -2.40
CA GLY A 323 1.55 18.07 -2.81
C GLY A 323 1.96 16.60 -2.92
N ARG A 324 1.00 15.69 -3.10
CA ARG A 324 1.24 14.25 -3.34
C ARG A 324 1.68 14.01 -4.78
N ASP A 325 2.21 12.83 -5.07
CA ASP A 325 2.46 12.47 -6.48
C ASP A 325 1.12 12.19 -7.18
N PRO A 326 0.82 12.79 -8.35
CA PRO A 326 -0.48 12.60 -9.02
C PRO A 326 -0.81 11.13 -9.36
N ALA A 327 0.20 10.27 -9.56
CA ALA A 327 -0.04 8.84 -9.80
C ALA A 327 -0.22 8.03 -8.50
N GLU A 328 -0.05 8.65 -7.32
CA GLU A 328 -0.23 7.98 -6.04
C GLU A 328 -1.72 7.79 -5.75
N ILE A 329 -2.13 6.53 -5.56
CA ILE A 329 -3.50 6.19 -5.18
C ILE A 329 -3.69 6.47 -3.68
N ASN A 330 -4.69 7.26 -3.35
CA ASN A 330 -5.15 7.40 -1.98
C ASN A 330 -5.96 6.16 -1.60
N ALA A 331 -5.30 5.22 -0.92
CA ALA A 331 -5.92 3.98 -0.46
C ALA A 331 -7.16 4.19 0.43
N THR A 332 -7.19 5.27 1.23
CA THR A 332 -8.38 5.57 2.06
C THR A 332 -9.59 5.89 1.18
N LEU A 333 -9.41 6.73 0.16
CA LEU A 333 -10.48 7.08 -0.77
C LEU A 333 -10.91 5.86 -1.59
N ALA A 334 -9.95 5.09 -2.10
CA ALA A 334 -10.24 3.87 -2.84
C ALA A 334 -11.03 2.85 -2.01
N ASP A 335 -10.64 2.60 -0.76
CA ASP A 335 -11.36 1.66 0.09
C ASP A 335 -12.73 2.19 0.51
N ALA A 336 -12.86 3.49 0.79
CA ALA A 336 -14.17 4.11 1.06
C ALA A 336 -15.12 3.97 -0.13
N LEU A 337 -14.65 4.21 -1.36
CA LEU A 337 -15.42 3.96 -2.56
C LEU A 337 -15.83 2.49 -2.66
N LEU A 338 -14.88 1.56 -2.57
CA LEU A 338 -15.15 0.12 -2.73
C LEU A 338 -16.06 -0.45 -1.63
N GLN A 339 -16.00 0.09 -0.41
CA GLN A 339 -16.86 -0.32 0.72
C GLN A 339 -18.28 0.23 0.62
N SER A 340 -18.51 1.30 -0.15
CA SER A 340 -19.85 1.84 -0.36
C SER A 340 -20.78 0.91 -1.16
N ALA A 341 -20.23 -0.13 -1.81
CA ALA A 341 -20.92 -1.07 -2.68
C ALA A 341 -21.81 -2.08 -1.93
N PRO A 342 -23.16 -1.94 -1.96
CA PRO A 342 -24.02 -3.00 -1.45
C PRO A 342 -23.85 -4.27 -2.32
N ALA A 343 -23.91 -5.44 -1.68
CA ALA A 343 -23.81 -6.74 -2.35
C ALA A 343 -22.57 -6.90 -3.28
N GLN A 344 -21.44 -6.26 -2.93
CA GLN A 344 -20.18 -6.35 -3.68
C GLN A 344 -20.25 -5.80 -5.13
N ARG A 345 -21.16 -4.87 -5.42
CA ARG A 345 -21.24 -4.18 -6.71
C ARG A 345 -21.39 -2.67 -6.54
N LEU A 346 -20.58 -1.91 -7.27
CA LEU A 346 -20.73 -0.46 -7.38
C LEU A 346 -21.69 -0.14 -8.52
N THR A 347 -22.70 0.67 -8.22
CA THR A 347 -23.61 1.22 -9.23
C THR A 347 -23.43 2.74 -9.33
N LYS A 348 -24.16 3.36 -10.26
CA LYS A 348 -24.28 4.81 -10.36
C LYS A 348 -24.65 5.48 -9.02
N ARG A 349 -25.46 4.80 -8.20
CA ARG A 349 -25.97 5.35 -6.92
C ARG A 349 -24.82 5.56 -5.93
N GLU A 350 -24.04 4.52 -5.70
CA GLU A 350 -22.92 4.56 -4.76
C GLU A 350 -21.82 5.53 -5.25
N ILE A 351 -21.52 5.50 -6.55
CA ILE A 351 -20.60 6.46 -7.16
C ILE A 351 -21.09 7.90 -7.00
N ALA A 352 -22.39 8.15 -7.22
CA ALA A 352 -22.97 9.49 -7.07
C ALA A 352 -22.87 10.00 -5.64
N HIS A 353 -23.15 9.14 -4.65
CA HIS A 353 -23.02 9.46 -3.24
C HIS A 353 -21.56 9.76 -2.88
N PHE A 354 -20.64 8.88 -3.27
CA PHE A 354 -19.21 9.07 -3.01
C PHE A 354 -18.69 10.38 -3.63
N ARG A 355 -19.10 10.70 -4.86
CA ARG A 355 -18.72 11.97 -5.51
C ARG A 355 -19.27 13.19 -4.78
N HIS A 356 -20.51 13.14 -4.32
CA HIS A 356 -21.11 14.21 -3.51
C HIS A 356 -20.26 14.51 -2.27
N ASP A 357 -19.88 13.47 -1.53
CA ASP A 357 -19.08 13.60 -0.32
C ASP A 357 -17.66 14.06 -0.63
N ARG A 358 -17.04 13.52 -1.69
CA ARG A 358 -15.70 13.91 -2.12
C ARG A 358 -15.64 15.40 -2.50
N GLU A 359 -16.60 15.89 -3.27
CA GLU A 359 -16.68 17.30 -3.67
C GLU A 359 -16.87 18.23 -2.45
N LYS A 360 -17.75 17.84 -1.51
CA LYS A 360 -17.94 18.58 -0.25
C LYS A 360 -16.69 18.56 0.63
N GLN A 361 -15.98 17.43 0.69
CA GLN A 361 -14.75 17.30 1.43
C GLN A 361 -13.68 18.23 0.86
N CYS A 362 -13.41 18.14 -0.45
CA CYS A 362 -12.44 19.00 -1.14
C CYS A 362 -12.73 20.48 -0.91
N ALA A 363 -13.97 20.91 -1.12
CA ALA A 363 -14.38 22.30 -0.92
C ALA A 363 -14.15 22.80 0.53
N ARG A 364 -14.13 21.91 1.52
CA ARG A 364 -13.86 22.26 2.92
C ARG A 364 -12.38 22.23 3.27
N THR A 365 -11.61 21.31 2.68
CA THR A 365 -10.23 21.01 3.12
C THR A 365 -9.15 21.57 2.20
N ASN A 366 -9.49 21.90 0.95
CA ASN A 366 -8.56 22.45 -0.04
C ASN A 366 -8.85 23.96 -0.20
N PRO A 367 -7.99 24.86 0.31
CA PRO A 367 -8.15 26.31 0.16
C PRO A 367 -8.06 26.80 -1.30
N GLU A 368 -7.47 26.00 -2.19
CA GLU A 368 -7.28 26.29 -3.62
C GLU A 368 -8.27 25.51 -4.49
N TYR A 369 -9.34 24.97 -3.90
CA TYR A 369 -10.30 24.11 -4.59
C TYR A 369 -10.86 24.75 -5.86
N ASP A 370 -10.58 24.12 -7.00
CA ASP A 370 -11.14 24.52 -8.30
C ASP A 370 -11.81 23.33 -8.99
N PHE A 371 -13.15 23.35 -8.96
CA PHE A 371 -13.99 22.32 -9.54
C PHE A 371 -15.17 22.88 -10.35
N GLY A 372 -14.84 23.76 -11.30
CA GLY A 372 -15.80 24.37 -12.23
C GLY A 372 -16.54 23.37 -13.14
N ALA A 373 -17.53 23.87 -13.90
CA ALA A 373 -18.45 23.05 -14.67
C ALA A 373 -17.79 22.07 -15.67
N LYS A 374 -16.68 22.48 -16.30
CA LYS A 374 -15.93 21.62 -17.24
C LYS A 374 -15.27 20.43 -16.52
N LYS A 375 -14.65 20.67 -15.36
CA LYS A 375 -14.01 19.63 -14.53
C LYS A 375 -15.05 18.68 -13.96
N GLN A 376 -16.19 19.20 -13.49
CA GLN A 376 -17.33 18.37 -13.12
C GLN A 376 -17.74 17.45 -14.27
N ALA A 377 -17.98 18.00 -15.47
CA ALA A 377 -18.40 17.18 -16.61
C ALA A 377 -17.40 16.05 -16.90
N ALA A 378 -16.09 16.34 -16.87
CA ALA A 378 -15.04 15.33 -17.01
C ALA A 378 -15.11 14.27 -15.89
N ALA A 379 -15.13 14.68 -14.63
CA ALA A 379 -15.10 13.77 -13.48
C ALA A 379 -16.31 12.81 -13.41
N TYR A 380 -17.50 13.29 -13.78
CA TYR A 380 -18.69 12.42 -13.87
C TYR A 380 -18.66 11.52 -15.11
N ALA A 381 -18.05 11.97 -16.22
CA ALA A 381 -17.82 11.15 -17.40
C ALA A 381 -16.79 10.03 -17.13
N GLU A 382 -15.71 10.31 -16.40
CA GLU A 382 -14.74 9.31 -15.96
C GLU A 382 -15.39 8.24 -15.10
N ALA A 383 -16.24 8.65 -14.15
CA ALA A 383 -16.99 7.74 -13.30
C ALA A 383 -17.94 6.85 -14.12
N ALA A 384 -18.62 7.41 -15.13
CA ALA A 384 -19.43 6.65 -16.08
C ALA A 384 -18.58 5.68 -16.91
N SER A 385 -17.40 6.11 -17.39
CA SER A 385 -16.50 5.28 -18.19
C SER A 385 -16.00 4.06 -17.42
N VAL A 386 -15.77 4.15 -16.11
CA VAL A 386 -15.42 2.98 -15.29
C VAL A 386 -16.54 1.93 -15.34
N LEU A 387 -17.80 2.35 -15.14
CA LEU A 387 -18.95 1.45 -15.18
C LEU A 387 -19.17 0.81 -16.56
N LEU A 388 -18.99 1.58 -17.62
CA LEU A 388 -19.26 1.14 -18.99
C LEU A 388 -18.12 0.30 -19.58
N ALA A 389 -16.88 0.62 -19.25
CA ALA A 389 -15.71 -0.05 -19.83
C ALA A 389 -15.30 -1.29 -19.04
N MET A 390 -15.36 -1.24 -17.71
CA MET A 390 -14.89 -2.32 -16.82
C MET A 390 -16.04 -3.10 -16.18
N GLY A 391 -17.27 -2.62 -16.29
CA GLY A 391 -18.45 -3.24 -15.70
C GLY A 391 -19.40 -3.81 -16.74
N ASP A 392 -20.64 -3.96 -16.31
CA ASP A 392 -21.76 -4.36 -17.14
C ASP A 392 -22.43 -3.12 -17.75
N TYR A 393 -22.46 -3.06 -19.08
CA TYR A 393 -22.90 -1.90 -19.85
C TYR A 393 -24.38 -1.57 -19.68
N GLU A 394 -25.23 -2.59 -19.47
CA GLU A 394 -26.68 -2.44 -19.40
C GLU A 394 -27.15 -2.04 -18.00
N SER A 395 -26.68 -2.75 -16.97
CA SER A 395 -26.94 -2.41 -15.57
C SER A 395 -26.16 -1.16 -15.12
N GLU A 396 -25.11 -0.79 -15.84
CA GLU A 396 -24.20 0.31 -15.52
C GLU A 396 -23.66 0.14 -14.09
N SER A 397 -23.08 -1.04 -13.86
CA SER A 397 -22.54 -1.48 -12.57
C SER A 397 -21.25 -2.26 -12.75
N ILE A 398 -20.37 -2.24 -11.76
CA ILE A 398 -19.10 -2.98 -11.76
C ILE A 398 -18.97 -3.78 -10.46
N SER A 399 -18.35 -4.96 -10.51
CA SER A 399 -18.06 -5.71 -9.29
C SER A 399 -16.99 -4.99 -8.46
N VAL A 400 -17.01 -5.16 -7.14
CA VAL A 400 -15.96 -4.61 -6.26
C VAL A 400 -14.59 -5.20 -6.59
N ALA A 401 -14.53 -6.46 -7.02
CA ALA A 401 -13.29 -7.12 -7.43
C ALA A 401 -12.70 -6.47 -8.69
N ASP A 402 -13.50 -6.25 -9.73
CA ASP A 402 -13.05 -5.64 -10.99
C ASP A 402 -12.71 -4.15 -10.77
N ALA A 403 -13.51 -3.44 -9.98
CA ALA A 403 -13.22 -2.06 -9.59
C ALA A 403 -11.90 -1.95 -8.82
N ARG A 404 -11.65 -2.86 -7.88
CA ARG A 404 -10.36 -2.90 -7.15
C ARG A 404 -9.21 -3.19 -8.10
N SER A 405 -9.36 -4.17 -8.98
CA SER A 405 -8.30 -4.53 -9.93
C SER A 405 -7.97 -3.36 -10.87
N PHE A 406 -8.99 -2.70 -11.40
CA PHE A 406 -8.76 -1.60 -12.34
C PHE A 406 -8.34 -0.29 -11.68
N LEU A 407 -9.00 0.13 -10.60
CA LEU A 407 -8.76 1.43 -9.96
C LEU A 407 -7.55 1.40 -9.02
N VAL A 408 -7.30 0.29 -8.33
CA VAL A 408 -6.27 0.21 -7.27
C VAL A 408 -5.04 -0.55 -7.74
N GLU A 409 -5.23 -1.69 -8.41
CA GLU A 409 -4.10 -2.48 -8.92
C GLU A 409 -3.62 -1.99 -10.29
N GLU A 410 -4.38 -1.08 -10.92
CA GLU A 410 -4.16 -0.59 -12.28
C GLU A 410 -3.90 -1.74 -13.25
N ARG A 411 -4.80 -2.72 -13.17
CA ARG A 411 -4.74 -3.99 -13.87
C ARG A 411 -6.08 -4.22 -14.56
N ILE A 412 -6.03 -4.67 -15.81
CA ILE A 412 -7.23 -5.15 -16.50
C ILE A 412 -7.67 -6.44 -15.79
N PRO A 413 -8.93 -6.53 -15.31
CA PRO A 413 -9.39 -7.67 -14.50
C PRO A 413 -9.20 -9.02 -15.20
N ASP A 414 -8.99 -10.07 -14.40
CA ASP A 414 -8.92 -11.42 -14.94
C ASP A 414 -10.26 -11.84 -15.55
N GLY A 415 -10.22 -12.41 -16.76
CA GLY A 415 -11.44 -12.76 -17.48
C GLY A 415 -12.16 -11.56 -18.11
N PHE A 416 -11.56 -10.36 -18.09
CA PHE A 416 -12.06 -9.20 -18.81
C PHE A 416 -12.31 -9.53 -20.28
N GLN A 417 -13.52 -9.21 -20.75
CA GLN A 417 -13.87 -9.26 -22.16
C GLN A 417 -14.08 -7.83 -22.63
N ARG A 418 -13.52 -7.53 -23.82
CA ARG A 418 -13.78 -6.25 -24.48
C ARG A 418 -15.30 -5.99 -24.53
N PRO A 419 -15.77 -4.78 -24.15
CA PRO A 419 -17.19 -4.46 -24.18
C PRO A 419 -17.80 -4.73 -25.56
N GLN A 420 -18.91 -5.47 -25.60
CA GLN A 420 -19.61 -5.78 -26.87
C GLN A 420 -20.28 -4.54 -27.46
N HIS A 421 -20.76 -3.64 -26.60
CA HIS A 421 -21.30 -2.36 -27.01
C HIS A 421 -20.19 -1.31 -27.09
N THR A 422 -20.16 -0.57 -28.21
CA THR A 422 -19.25 0.55 -28.36
C THR A 422 -19.59 1.65 -27.36
N ILE A 423 -18.60 2.12 -26.62
CA ILE A 423 -18.77 3.20 -25.65
C ILE A 423 -18.72 4.54 -26.40
N THR A 424 -19.89 5.10 -26.66
CA THR A 424 -20.05 6.37 -27.36
C THR A 424 -20.03 7.55 -26.39
N ALA A 425 -19.72 8.75 -26.91
CA ALA A 425 -19.82 9.99 -26.15
C ALA A 425 -21.22 10.21 -25.57
N SER A 426 -22.27 9.89 -26.35
CA SER A 426 -23.66 10.07 -25.94
C SER A 426 -24.04 9.16 -24.77
N LYS A 427 -23.66 7.87 -24.79
CA LYS A 427 -23.92 6.96 -23.66
C LYS A 427 -23.12 7.38 -22.43
N ALA A 428 -21.83 7.68 -22.57
CA ALA A 428 -21.00 8.11 -21.45
C ALA A 428 -21.57 9.37 -20.77
N LEU A 429 -21.95 10.38 -21.56
CA LEU A 429 -22.58 11.60 -21.05
C LEU A 429 -23.97 11.36 -20.45
N TYR A 430 -24.77 10.46 -21.02
CA TYR A 430 -26.07 10.08 -20.46
C TYR A 430 -25.93 9.44 -19.08
N VAL A 431 -24.97 8.51 -18.91
CA VAL A 431 -24.68 7.89 -17.61
C VAL A 431 -24.09 8.91 -16.64
N ALA A 432 -23.17 9.75 -17.08
CA ALA A 432 -22.60 10.83 -16.28
C ALA A 432 -23.68 11.80 -15.76
N ALA A 433 -24.65 12.16 -16.61
CA ALA A 433 -25.77 13.01 -16.23
C ALA A 433 -26.67 12.34 -15.17
N LYS A 434 -26.90 11.02 -15.26
CA LYS A 434 -27.61 10.26 -14.22
C LYS A 434 -26.86 10.29 -12.89
N ILE A 435 -25.54 10.03 -12.90
CA ILE A 435 -24.70 10.07 -11.70
C ILE A 435 -24.73 11.48 -11.09
N LYS A 436 -24.60 12.53 -11.91
CA LYS A 436 -24.66 13.93 -11.45
C LYS A 436 -26.03 14.31 -10.89
N ALA A 437 -27.11 13.86 -11.52
CA ALA A 437 -28.46 14.08 -11.00
C ALA A 437 -28.65 13.44 -9.63
N MET A 438 -28.17 12.20 -9.45
CA MET A 438 -28.20 11.49 -8.18
C MET A 438 -27.30 12.16 -7.13
N SER A 439 -26.13 12.68 -7.50
CA SER A 439 -25.22 13.30 -6.53
C SER A 439 -25.76 14.61 -5.95
N MET A 440 -26.73 15.25 -6.61
CA MET A 440 -27.43 16.43 -6.09
C MET A 440 -28.58 16.08 -5.13
N TRP A 441 -28.93 14.79 -4.98
CA TRP A 441 -29.99 14.37 -4.06
C TRP A 441 -29.61 14.73 -2.60
N PRO A 442 -30.57 15.10 -1.73
CA PRO A 442 -30.30 15.36 -0.32
C PRO A 442 -30.00 14.04 0.42
N TRP A 443 -28.77 13.53 0.25
CA TRP A 443 -28.31 12.27 0.83
C TRP A 443 -28.43 12.23 2.35
N THR A 444 -28.32 13.37 3.03
CA THR A 444 -28.53 13.47 4.49
C THR A 444 -29.93 13.02 4.93
N LEU A 445 -30.95 13.25 4.09
CA LEU A 445 -32.32 12.81 4.37
C LEU A 445 -32.46 11.31 4.13
N VAL A 446 -31.86 10.81 3.05
CA VAL A 446 -31.86 9.38 2.69
C VAL A 446 -31.10 8.56 3.73
N GLU A 447 -29.91 8.97 4.15
CA GLU A 447 -29.14 8.31 5.21
C GLU A 447 -29.90 8.30 6.54
N SER A 448 -30.60 9.40 6.87
CA SER A 448 -31.42 9.47 8.09
C SER A 448 -32.59 8.51 8.02
N MET A 449 -33.22 8.37 6.85
CA MET A 449 -34.30 7.42 6.61
C MET A 449 -33.80 5.97 6.56
N GLU A 450 -32.66 5.71 5.92
CA GLU A 450 -32.05 4.38 5.86
C GLU A 450 -31.58 3.92 7.23
N ARG A 451 -30.93 4.77 8.02
CA ARG A 451 -30.62 4.46 9.43
C ARG A 451 -31.88 4.25 10.27
N ALA A 452 -32.94 5.03 10.03
CA ALA A 452 -34.21 4.83 10.73
C ALA A 452 -34.85 3.48 10.36
N LEU A 453 -34.82 3.11 9.08
CA LEU A 453 -35.32 1.83 8.57
C LEU A 453 -34.46 0.64 9.02
N GLU A 454 -33.14 0.79 9.06
CA GLU A 454 -32.22 -0.21 9.60
C GLU A 454 -32.45 -0.42 11.09
N ASN A 455 -32.61 0.66 11.88
CA ASN A 455 -32.96 0.59 13.30
C ASN A 455 -34.33 -0.07 13.53
N LEU A 456 -35.33 0.23 12.68
CA LEU A 456 -36.64 -0.42 12.68
C LEU A 456 -36.52 -1.93 12.35
N SER A 457 -35.71 -2.29 11.36
CA SER A 457 -35.49 -3.68 10.94
C SER A 457 -34.66 -4.50 11.93
N ALA A 458 -33.80 -3.83 12.70
CA ALA A 458 -32.96 -4.41 13.75
C ALA A 458 -33.65 -4.45 15.12
N GLY A 459 -34.92 -4.04 15.22
CA GLY A 459 -35.69 -4.06 16.47
C GLY A 459 -35.21 -3.05 17.52
N VAL A 460 -34.43 -2.03 17.13
CA VAL A 460 -33.95 -0.98 18.05
C VAL A 460 -35.04 0.09 18.17
N TRP A 461 -35.68 0.14 19.34
CA TRP A 461 -36.70 1.13 19.65
C TRP A 461 -36.12 2.56 19.66
N VAL A 462 -36.65 3.44 18.81
CA VAL A 462 -36.32 4.87 18.80
C VAL A 462 -37.35 5.61 19.69
N PRO A 463 -36.95 6.26 20.79
CA PRO A 463 -37.86 7.08 21.57
C PRO A 463 -38.26 8.33 20.78
N GLY A 464 -39.54 8.50 20.46
CA GLY A 464 -40.05 9.80 19.99
C GLY A 464 -41.12 9.82 18.89
N PHE A 465 -41.52 8.69 18.31
CA PHE A 465 -42.66 8.64 17.38
C PHE A 465 -43.82 7.82 17.97
N PRO A 466 -44.96 8.45 18.32
CA PRO A 466 -46.13 7.71 18.75
C PRO A 466 -46.79 7.08 17.52
N LEU A 467 -46.64 5.76 17.35
CA LEU A 467 -47.57 4.98 16.55
C LEU A 467 -48.84 4.79 17.36
N SER A 468 -49.83 5.66 17.11
CA SER A 468 -51.22 5.37 17.41
C SER A 468 -51.67 4.22 16.50
N ALA A 469 -51.59 3.00 16.99
CA ALA A 469 -52.32 1.88 16.42
C ALA A 469 -53.81 2.05 16.78
N ALA A 470 -54.62 2.47 15.81
CA ALA A 470 -56.07 2.30 15.85
C ALA A 470 -56.60 2.20 14.40
N THR A 471 -57.19 1.03 14.13
CA THR A 471 -57.92 0.54 12.93
C THR A 471 -57.16 0.38 11.62
#